data_AF-A0A2S5DBG9-F1
#
_entry.id   AF-A0A2S5DBG9-F1
#
_cell.length_a   1.000
_cell.length_b   1.000
_cell.length_c   1.000
_cell.angle_alpha   90.00
_cell.angle_beta   90.00
_cell.angle_gamma   90.00
#
_symmetry.space_group_name_H-M   'P 1'
#
loop_
_entity.id
_entity.type
_entity.pdbx_description
1 polymer ?
#
loop_
_entity_poly.entity_id
_entity_poly.type
_entity_poly.pdbx_seq_one_letter_code
_entity_poly.pdbx_strand_id
1 'polypeptide(L)'
;MWTVVNNIYLDIESLYGCYNFVIKAGEQFDWQRYTSVLVTLCCRHRQQPTRILSRSYPITQTTSQVKLPVMLPDPDKYQFELSKSYSAGPNSPHISVVLKEPTSQDVYLSSTLYRQHTLILLANMDWHRVAHVTVFASYACSPAERLYQQFQFTESDAGPQCFSADQPDPERCIVDLDIWFTYQPGEGDGWPENMQISTKAKAIDLANFSQ
;
A
#
# COMPACT_ATOMS: atom_id res chain seq x y z
N MET A 1 -28.41 -65.39 -13.18
CA MET A 1 -27.73 -64.43 -14.08
C MET A 1 -27.22 -63.31 -13.17
N TRP A 2 -25.92 -63.28 -12.87
CA TRP A 2 -25.34 -62.28 -11.98
C TRP A 2 -24.62 -61.26 -12.82
N THR A 3 -25.02 -59.99 -12.71
CA THR A 3 -24.30 -58.88 -13.33
C THR A 3 -23.10 -58.60 -12.47
N VAL A 4 -21.92 -59.03 -12.90
CA VAL A 4 -20.65 -58.66 -12.29
C VAL A 4 -20.40 -57.19 -12.65
N VAL A 5 -20.42 -56.31 -11.65
CA VAL A 5 -20.03 -54.91 -11.84
C VAL A 5 -18.53 -54.91 -12.08
N ASN A 6 -18.13 -54.74 -13.34
CA ASN A 6 -16.73 -54.49 -13.71
C ASN A 6 -16.25 -53.21 -13.02
N ASN A 7 -15.02 -53.24 -12.51
CA ASN A 7 -14.36 -52.15 -11.80
C ASN A 7 -14.74 -50.77 -12.38
N ILE A 8 -15.40 -49.95 -11.55
CA ILE A 8 -15.70 -48.57 -11.89
C ILE A 8 -14.41 -47.78 -11.66
N TYR A 9 -13.76 -47.37 -12.75
CA TYR A 9 -12.64 -46.43 -12.70
C TYR A 9 -13.23 -45.02 -12.58
N LEU A 10 -13.35 -44.54 -11.35
CA LEU A 10 -13.68 -43.15 -11.06
C LEU A 10 -12.41 -42.32 -11.25
N ASP A 11 -12.39 -41.55 -12.33
CA ASP A 11 -11.45 -40.46 -12.42
C ASP A 11 -11.83 -39.38 -11.41
N ILE A 12 -11.05 -39.29 -10.33
CA ILE A 12 -11.29 -38.36 -9.22
C ILE A 12 -11.21 -36.91 -9.72
N GLU A 13 -10.39 -36.64 -10.76
CA GLU A 13 -10.25 -35.31 -11.36
C GLU A 13 -11.51 -34.88 -12.14
N SER A 14 -12.32 -35.85 -12.57
CA SER A 14 -13.64 -35.59 -13.16
C SER A 14 -14.74 -35.29 -12.12
N LEU A 15 -14.52 -35.63 -10.84
CA LEU A 15 -15.50 -35.45 -9.75
C LEU A 15 -15.19 -34.22 -8.88
N TYR A 16 -13.90 -33.91 -8.73
CA TYR A 16 -13.42 -32.86 -7.84
C TYR A 16 -12.50 -31.90 -8.58
N GLY A 17 -12.78 -30.60 -8.45
CA GLY A 17 -11.83 -29.55 -8.76
C GLY A 17 -10.78 -29.43 -7.67
N CYS A 18 -9.51 -29.61 -8.04
CA CYS A 18 -8.36 -29.33 -7.20
C CYS A 18 -7.77 -27.97 -7.58
N TYR A 19 -7.94 -26.98 -6.72
CA TYR A 19 -7.38 -25.64 -6.90
C TYR A 19 -6.22 -25.45 -5.92
N ASN A 20 -5.14 -24.82 -6.36
CA ASN A 20 -4.00 -24.49 -5.51
C ASN A 20 -3.67 -23.02 -5.67
N PHE A 21 -4.34 -22.16 -4.91
CA PHE A 21 -4.11 -20.72 -5.00
C PHE A 21 -2.82 -20.35 -4.28
N VAL A 22 -1.93 -19.62 -4.95
CA VAL A 22 -0.81 -18.97 -4.30
C VAL A 22 -1.14 -17.49 -4.11
N ILE A 23 -1.22 -17.04 -2.87
CA ILE A 23 -1.30 -15.61 -2.53
C ILE A 23 0.09 -15.16 -2.13
N LYS A 24 0.67 -14.17 -2.81
CA LYS A 24 1.97 -13.63 -2.43
C LYS A 24 2.09 -12.14 -2.68
N ALA A 25 2.82 -11.49 -1.79
CA ALA A 25 3.36 -10.16 -2.05
C ALA A 25 4.41 -10.25 -3.17
N GLY A 26 4.40 -9.26 -4.07
CA GLY A 26 5.47 -9.14 -5.06
C GLY A 26 6.83 -8.93 -4.40
N GLU A 27 7.91 -9.27 -5.11
CA GLU A 27 9.28 -9.15 -4.58
C GLU A 27 9.63 -7.72 -4.14
N GLN A 28 9.06 -6.72 -4.82
CA GLN A 28 9.25 -5.30 -4.53
C GLN A 28 8.09 -4.70 -3.71
N PHE A 29 7.35 -5.52 -2.97
CA PHE A 29 6.28 -5.01 -2.13
C PHE A 29 6.84 -4.16 -1.00
N ASP A 30 6.37 -2.92 -0.94
CA ASP A 30 6.82 -1.92 0.03
C ASP A 30 5.95 -1.98 1.29
N TRP A 31 6.49 -2.65 2.32
CA TRP A 31 5.84 -2.82 3.63
C TRP A 31 5.83 -1.55 4.49
N GLN A 32 6.58 -0.51 4.10
CA GLN A 32 6.47 0.80 4.77
C GLN A 32 5.16 1.50 4.38
N ARG A 33 4.67 1.27 3.15
CA ARG A 33 3.39 1.83 2.68
C ARG A 33 2.19 1.17 3.34
N TYR A 34 2.19 -0.17 3.31
CA TYR A 34 1.13 -1.02 3.83
C TYR A 34 1.68 -2.00 4.85
N THR A 35 1.23 -1.90 6.09
CA THR A 35 1.70 -2.76 7.19
C THR A 35 1.13 -4.17 7.11
N SER A 36 -0.04 -4.31 6.48
CA SER A 36 -0.67 -5.61 6.24
C SER A 36 -1.66 -5.55 5.07
N VAL A 37 -1.90 -6.71 4.47
CA VAL A 37 -2.95 -6.93 3.48
C VAL A 37 -3.78 -8.13 3.90
N LEU A 38 -5.07 -7.92 4.17
CA LEU A 38 -6.00 -9.02 4.45
C LEU A 38 -6.61 -9.49 3.13
N VAL A 39 -6.27 -10.71 2.73
CA VAL A 39 -6.77 -11.32 1.50
C VAL A 39 -7.89 -12.30 1.85
N THR A 40 -9.09 -12.06 1.36
CA THR A 40 -10.27 -12.92 1.57
C THR A 40 -10.65 -13.58 0.27
N LEU A 41 -10.59 -14.91 0.24
CA LEU A 41 -11.08 -15.73 -0.85
C LEU A 41 -12.53 -16.11 -0.56
N CYS A 42 -13.42 -15.77 -1.48
CA CYS A 42 -14.82 -16.11 -1.47
C CYS A 42 -15.10 -17.11 -2.60
N CYS A 43 -15.81 -18.17 -2.27
CA CYS A 43 -16.24 -19.20 -3.22
C CYS A 43 -17.76 -19.30 -3.16
N ARG A 44 -18.41 -19.16 -4.31
CA ARG A 44 -19.87 -19.20 -4.43
C ARG A 44 -20.29 -20.29 -5.41
N HIS A 45 -21.32 -21.04 -5.05
CA HIS A 45 -21.94 -22.00 -5.96
C HIS A 45 -22.91 -21.28 -6.91
N ARG A 46 -22.73 -21.43 -8.22
CA ARG A 46 -23.48 -20.71 -9.27
C ARG A 46 -24.99 -20.98 -9.20
N GLN A 47 -25.39 -22.20 -8.85
CA GLN A 47 -26.81 -22.58 -8.74
C GLN A 47 -27.38 -22.42 -7.32
N GLN A 48 -26.52 -22.16 -6.33
CA GLN A 48 -26.92 -21.99 -4.92
C GLN A 48 -26.30 -20.70 -4.37
N PRO A 49 -26.77 -19.54 -4.85
CA PRO A 49 -26.13 -18.25 -4.64
C PRO A 49 -25.98 -17.85 -3.16
N THR A 50 -26.75 -18.43 -2.25
CA THR A 50 -26.70 -18.16 -0.80
C THR A 50 -25.62 -18.95 -0.08
N ARG A 51 -25.06 -20.00 -0.69
CA ARG A 51 -23.92 -20.74 -0.14
C ARG A 51 -22.62 -20.08 -0.58
N ILE A 52 -22.05 -19.32 0.35
CA ILE A 52 -20.75 -18.67 0.18
C ILE A 52 -19.80 -19.26 1.23
N LEU A 53 -18.68 -19.79 0.77
CA LEU A 53 -17.56 -20.15 1.61
C LEU A 53 -16.55 -19.01 1.54
N SER A 54 -16.12 -18.48 2.67
CA SER A 54 -15.10 -17.43 2.71
C SER A 54 -13.99 -17.79 3.69
N ARG A 55 -12.76 -17.41 3.33
CA ARG A 55 -11.60 -17.56 4.20
C ARG A 55 -10.64 -16.41 4.01
N SER A 56 -10.11 -15.90 5.11
CA SER A 56 -9.24 -14.72 5.13
C SER A 56 -7.83 -15.06 5.58
N TYR A 57 -6.86 -14.39 4.98
CA TYR A 57 -5.43 -14.64 5.15
C TYR A 57 -4.70 -13.31 5.32
N PRO A 58 -4.12 -13.05 6.50
CA PRO A 58 -3.29 -11.87 6.70
C PRO A 58 -1.94 -12.11 6.01
N ILE A 59 -1.58 -11.20 5.11
CA ILE A 59 -0.26 -11.15 4.47
C ILE A 59 0.49 -9.96 5.07
N THR A 60 1.70 -10.21 5.56
CA THR A 60 2.56 -9.22 6.23
C THR A 60 4.00 -9.39 5.74
N GLN A 61 4.91 -8.52 6.19
CA GLN A 61 6.34 -8.66 5.90
C GLN A 61 6.90 -10.02 6.32
N THR A 62 6.46 -10.58 7.45
CA THR A 62 6.93 -11.88 7.96
C THR A 62 6.19 -13.07 7.34
N THR A 63 4.99 -12.84 6.81
CA THR A 63 4.17 -13.87 6.14
C THR A 63 3.78 -13.34 4.77
N SER A 64 4.76 -13.26 3.86
CA SER A 64 4.61 -12.64 2.54
C SER A 64 3.97 -13.56 1.50
N GLN A 65 3.81 -14.84 1.80
CA GLN A 65 3.20 -15.84 0.92
C GLN A 65 2.37 -16.86 1.69
N VAL A 66 1.24 -17.26 1.09
CA VAL A 66 0.37 -18.34 1.55
C VAL A 66 -0.04 -19.22 0.35
N LYS A 67 -0.04 -20.54 0.55
CA LYS A 67 -0.53 -21.52 -0.44
C LYS A 67 -1.82 -22.16 0.07
N LEU A 68 -2.82 -22.27 -0.80
CA LEU A 68 -4.17 -22.66 -0.44
C LEU A 68 -4.68 -23.78 -1.36
N PRO A 69 -4.51 -25.04 -0.94
CA PRO A 69 -5.19 -26.14 -1.59
C PRO A 69 -6.68 -26.11 -1.25
N VAL A 70 -7.52 -26.14 -2.28
CA VAL A 70 -8.98 -26.19 -2.18
C VAL A 70 -9.46 -27.34 -3.05
N MET A 71 -10.24 -28.24 -2.45
CA MET A 71 -10.87 -29.36 -3.15
C MET A 71 -12.37 -29.20 -3.06
N LEU A 72 -13.04 -29.10 -4.21
CA LEU A 72 -14.49 -28.94 -4.29
C LEU A 72 -15.07 -29.99 -5.25
N PRO A 73 -16.20 -30.63 -4.92
CA PRO A 73 -16.90 -31.48 -5.90
C PRO A 73 -17.42 -30.60 -7.05
N ASP A 74 -17.75 -31.18 -8.21
CA ASP A 74 -18.39 -30.46 -9.33
C ASP A 74 -17.70 -29.12 -9.72
N PRO A 75 -16.43 -29.14 -10.18
CA PRO A 75 -15.60 -27.95 -10.38
C PRO A 75 -16.27 -26.80 -11.14
N ASP A 76 -17.05 -27.12 -12.18
CA ASP A 76 -17.67 -26.14 -13.08
C ASP A 76 -18.81 -25.31 -12.44
N LYS A 77 -19.24 -25.70 -11.24
CA LYS A 77 -20.36 -25.04 -10.55
C LYS A 77 -19.93 -23.91 -9.63
N TYR A 78 -18.64 -23.62 -9.52
CA TYR A 78 -18.11 -22.64 -8.57
C TYR A 78 -17.62 -21.38 -9.26
N GLN A 79 -17.64 -20.29 -8.51
CA GLN A 79 -17.04 -19.02 -8.87
C GLN A 79 -16.23 -18.52 -7.68
N PHE A 80 -14.98 -18.14 -7.95
CA PHE A 80 -14.10 -17.56 -6.95
C PHE A 80 -13.99 -16.05 -7.14
N GLU A 81 -14.08 -15.36 -6.02
CA GLU A 81 -13.90 -13.92 -5.91
C GLU A 81 -12.87 -13.66 -4.81
N LEU A 82 -12.08 -12.62 -4.99
CA LEU A 82 -11.05 -12.23 -4.04
C LEU A 82 -11.30 -10.79 -3.59
N SER A 83 -11.14 -10.55 -2.29
CA SER A 83 -11.09 -9.21 -1.72
C SER A 83 -9.71 -8.99 -1.08
N LYS A 84 -9.01 -7.94 -1.47
CA LYS A 84 -7.72 -7.50 -0.89
C LYS A 84 -7.97 -6.23 -0.09
N SER A 85 -7.81 -6.26 1.23
CA SER A 85 -7.92 -5.08 2.09
C SER A 85 -6.53 -4.65 2.52
N TYR A 86 -6.07 -3.52 1.99
CA TYR A 86 -4.76 -2.93 2.30
C TYR A 86 -4.90 -1.99 3.51
N SER A 87 -4.06 -2.18 4.52
CA SER A 87 -4.00 -1.32 5.69
C SER A 87 -2.76 -0.45 5.65
N ALA A 88 -2.98 0.85 5.45
CA ALA A 88 -1.90 1.84 5.51
C ALA A 88 -1.32 1.93 6.93
N GLY A 89 -0.03 2.22 7.03
CA GLY A 89 0.61 2.52 8.33
C GLY A 89 0.10 3.83 8.95
N PRO A 90 0.32 4.05 10.26
CA PRO A 90 0.06 5.34 10.88
C PRO A 90 0.91 6.43 10.23
N ASN A 91 0.33 7.60 9.96
CA ASN A 91 0.98 8.70 9.22
C ASN A 91 1.59 8.25 7.89
N SER A 92 1.00 7.25 7.24
CA SER A 92 1.42 6.80 5.92
C SER A 92 0.88 7.78 4.88
N PRO A 93 1.66 8.11 3.85
CA PRO A 93 1.17 8.90 2.72
C PRO A 93 0.30 8.07 1.76
N HIS A 94 -0.30 6.95 2.21
CA HIS A 94 -1.07 6.01 1.40
C HIS A 94 -2.45 5.73 1.98
N ILE A 95 -3.40 5.39 1.11
CA ILE A 95 -4.81 5.20 1.44
C ILE A 95 -5.09 3.72 1.69
N SER A 96 -5.87 3.42 2.73
CA SER A 96 -6.39 2.07 2.93
C SER A 96 -7.47 1.77 1.90
N VAL A 97 -7.36 0.64 1.20
CA VAL A 97 -8.26 0.31 0.07
C VAL A 97 -8.70 -1.14 0.09
N VAL A 98 -9.95 -1.37 -0.30
CA VAL A 98 -10.50 -2.70 -0.54
C VAL A 98 -10.70 -2.89 -2.04
N LEU A 99 -9.95 -3.83 -2.62
CA LEU A 99 -10.07 -4.22 -4.03
C LEU A 99 -10.79 -5.55 -4.14
N LYS A 100 -11.77 -5.64 -5.03
CA LYS A 100 -12.51 -6.89 -5.32
C LYS A 100 -12.30 -7.28 -6.77
N GLU A 101 -11.94 -8.53 -7.01
CA GLU A 101 -11.69 -9.06 -8.35
C GLU A 101 -12.12 -10.53 -8.46
N PRO A 102 -12.62 -10.98 -9.62
CA PRO A 102 -12.75 -12.41 -9.87
C PRO A 102 -11.35 -13.04 -9.91
N THR A 103 -11.23 -14.28 -9.45
CA THR A 103 -9.97 -15.03 -9.57
C THR A 103 -10.22 -16.44 -10.04
N SER A 104 -9.24 -17.01 -10.74
CA SER A 104 -9.18 -18.43 -11.08
C SER A 104 -7.80 -19.04 -10.77
N GLN A 105 -6.84 -18.23 -10.31
CA GLN A 105 -5.41 -18.58 -10.22
C GLN A 105 -4.69 -17.75 -9.14
N ASP A 106 -3.35 -17.80 -9.17
CA ASP A 106 -2.43 -17.09 -8.28
C ASP A 106 -2.76 -15.60 -8.12
N VAL A 107 -2.61 -15.14 -6.89
CA VAL A 107 -2.90 -13.79 -6.45
C VAL A 107 -1.59 -13.08 -6.11
N TYR A 108 -1.30 -12.03 -6.88
CA TYR A 108 -0.16 -11.15 -6.66
C TYR A 108 -0.62 -9.84 -6.02
N LEU A 109 0.09 -9.41 -4.97
CA LEU A 109 -0.13 -8.12 -4.30
C LEU A 109 0.91 -7.10 -4.77
N SER A 110 0.47 -5.87 -5.00
CA SER A 110 1.30 -4.72 -5.38
C SER A 110 1.19 -3.63 -4.31
N SER A 111 2.28 -2.91 -4.06
CA SER A 111 2.31 -1.75 -3.16
C SER A 111 2.02 -0.42 -3.87
N THR A 112 1.90 -0.41 -5.20
CA THR A 112 1.50 0.79 -5.95
C THR A 112 0.10 0.58 -6.52
N LEU A 113 -0.89 1.05 -5.77
CA LEU A 113 -2.32 0.87 -6.10
C LEU A 113 -2.91 2.08 -6.82
N TYR A 114 -2.32 3.26 -6.56
CA TYR A 114 -2.68 4.52 -7.19
C TYR A 114 -1.46 5.14 -7.85
N ARG A 115 -1.72 6.09 -8.77
CA ARG A 115 -0.68 7.02 -9.21
C ARG A 115 -0.10 7.73 -7.99
N GLN A 116 1.20 7.99 -8.01
CA GLN A 116 1.90 8.66 -6.92
C GLN A 116 2.09 10.14 -7.25
N HIS A 117 1.70 11.01 -6.31
CA HIS A 117 2.12 12.41 -6.30
C HIS A 117 3.43 12.51 -5.52
N THR A 118 4.46 13.09 -6.16
CA THR A 118 5.82 13.10 -5.61
C THR A 118 6.35 14.52 -5.48
N LEU A 119 7.03 14.77 -4.37
CA LEU A 119 7.76 16.01 -4.09
C LEU A 119 9.12 15.66 -3.50
N ILE A 120 10.18 16.15 -4.15
CA ILE A 120 11.55 16.03 -3.67
C ILE A 120 11.85 17.20 -2.73
N LEU A 121 12.30 16.90 -1.53
CA LEU A 121 12.78 17.86 -0.55
C LEU A 121 14.31 17.83 -0.54
N LEU A 122 14.92 18.97 -0.84
CA LEU A 122 16.35 19.20 -0.76
C LEU A 122 16.65 20.04 0.47
N ALA A 123 17.77 19.78 1.10
CA ALA A 123 18.19 20.42 2.35
C ALA A 123 19.59 21.02 2.19
N ASN A 124 19.81 21.84 1.15
CA ASN A 124 21.12 22.43 0.84
C ASN A 124 21.39 23.69 1.68
N MET A 125 21.09 23.64 2.97
CA MET A 125 21.22 24.77 3.87
C MET A 125 22.64 24.91 4.42
N ASP A 126 22.92 26.07 5.02
CA ASP A 126 24.14 26.27 5.77
C ASP A 126 24.04 25.57 7.13
N TRP A 127 24.51 24.33 7.20
CA TRP A 127 24.49 23.49 8.39
C TRP A 127 25.39 23.98 9.54
N HIS A 128 26.28 24.94 9.27
CA HIS A 128 27.00 25.63 10.35
C HIS A 128 26.09 26.56 11.15
N ARG A 129 24.95 26.96 10.57
CA ARG A 129 23.98 27.87 11.18
C ARG A 129 22.69 27.16 11.57
N VAL A 130 22.26 26.18 10.78
CA VAL A 130 21.08 25.35 11.05
C VAL A 130 21.50 24.04 11.70
N ALA A 131 20.95 23.74 12.88
CA ALA A 131 21.23 22.49 13.58
C ALA A 131 20.42 21.31 13.02
N HIS A 132 19.13 21.50 12.80
CA HIS A 132 18.27 20.52 12.12
C HIS A 132 17.00 21.17 11.57
N VAL A 133 16.35 20.48 10.63
CA VAL A 133 15.07 20.90 10.04
C VAL A 133 14.09 19.75 10.07
N THR A 134 12.88 20.02 10.54
CA THR A 134 11.76 19.07 10.50
C THR A 134 10.73 19.56 9.50
N VAL A 135 10.28 18.70 8.60
CA VAL A 135 9.25 19.02 7.61
C VAL A 135 8.07 18.07 7.78
N PHE A 136 6.88 18.61 7.99
CA PHE A 136 5.64 17.88 7.92
C PHE A 136 5.00 18.15 6.56
N ALA A 137 5.10 17.18 5.66
CA ALA A 137 4.42 17.23 4.38
C ALA A 137 3.01 16.67 4.52
N SER A 138 2.05 17.34 3.87
CA SER A 138 0.67 16.87 3.81
C SER A 138 0.04 17.08 2.44
N TYR A 139 -0.83 16.15 2.05
CA TYR A 139 -1.49 16.15 0.75
C TYR A 139 -2.96 15.77 0.91
N ALA A 140 -3.86 16.63 0.43
CA ALA A 140 -5.29 16.36 0.43
C ALA A 140 -5.69 15.50 -0.78
N CYS A 141 -5.63 14.17 -0.63
CA CYS A 141 -6.01 13.23 -1.69
C CYS A 141 -7.53 13.26 -2.00
N SER A 142 -8.35 13.68 -1.03
CA SER A 142 -9.78 13.94 -1.21
C SER A 142 -10.24 15.10 -0.31
N PRO A 143 -11.49 15.59 -0.43
CA PRO A 143 -12.02 16.59 0.51
C PRO A 143 -12.07 16.13 1.98
N ALA A 144 -12.13 14.81 2.22
CA ALA A 144 -12.30 14.23 3.55
C ALA A 144 -11.02 13.59 4.11
N GLU A 145 -9.98 13.41 3.28
CA GLU A 145 -8.80 12.65 3.64
C GLU A 145 -7.53 13.41 3.26
N ARG A 146 -6.60 13.47 4.22
CA ARG A 146 -5.28 14.06 4.07
C ARG A 146 -4.24 13.03 4.46
N LEU A 147 -3.18 12.98 3.66
CA LEU A 147 -2.05 12.07 3.78
C LEU A 147 -0.87 12.86 4.31
N TYR A 148 -0.06 12.26 5.17
CA TYR A 148 1.01 12.96 5.89
C TYR A 148 2.31 12.18 5.82
N GLN A 149 3.44 12.89 5.91
CA GLN A 149 4.74 12.29 6.14
C GLN A 149 5.66 13.32 6.82
N GLN A 150 6.41 12.87 7.81
CA GLN A 150 7.40 13.69 8.49
C GLN A 150 8.80 13.35 7.96
N PHE A 151 9.62 14.38 7.77
CA PHE A 151 11.02 14.29 7.40
C PHE A 151 11.85 15.06 8.43
N GLN A 152 13.07 14.58 8.65
CA GLN A 152 14.05 15.27 9.48
C GLN A 152 15.37 15.29 8.73
N PHE A 153 15.99 16.46 8.69
CA PHE A 153 17.27 16.70 8.05
C PHE A 153 18.26 17.23 9.07
N THR A 154 19.49 16.75 8.98
CA THR A 154 20.65 17.21 9.75
C THR A 154 21.86 17.27 8.83
N GLU A 155 22.98 17.84 9.29
CA GLU A 155 24.23 17.85 8.50
C GLU A 155 24.63 16.44 8.03
N SER A 156 24.49 15.44 8.91
CA SER A 156 24.82 14.05 8.59
C SER A 156 23.81 13.35 7.69
N ASP A 157 22.58 13.89 7.59
CA ASP A 157 21.46 13.33 6.83
C ASP A 157 20.75 14.43 6.02
N ALA A 158 21.53 15.13 5.20
CA ALA A 158 21.07 16.23 4.33
C ALA A 158 20.68 15.73 2.92
N GLY A 159 20.66 14.41 2.71
CA GLY A 159 20.37 13.81 1.41
C GLY A 159 18.95 14.16 0.92
N PRO A 160 18.70 14.20 -0.40
CA PRO A 160 17.36 14.39 -0.94
C PRO A 160 16.39 13.35 -0.39
N GLN A 161 15.24 13.80 0.13
CA GLN A 161 14.16 12.93 0.59
C GLN A 161 12.92 13.12 -0.30
N CYS A 162 12.12 12.07 -0.45
CA CYS A 162 10.98 12.04 -1.35
C CYS A 162 9.68 11.83 -0.57
N PHE A 163 8.79 12.81 -0.66
CA PHE A 163 7.38 12.62 -0.32
C PHE A 163 6.68 11.97 -1.49
N SER A 164 6.03 10.83 -1.25
CA SER A 164 5.27 10.08 -2.27
C SER A 164 3.92 9.69 -1.69
N ALA A 165 2.85 10.27 -2.21
CA ALA A 165 1.50 10.02 -1.71
C ALA A 165 0.55 9.48 -2.79
N ASP A 166 -0.43 8.68 -2.38
CA ASP A 166 -1.47 8.17 -3.28
C ASP A 166 -2.31 9.33 -3.87
N GLN A 167 -2.40 9.38 -5.20
CA GLN A 167 -3.13 10.40 -5.96
C GLN A 167 -4.27 9.76 -6.78
N PRO A 168 -5.45 9.52 -6.16
CA PRO A 168 -6.64 9.05 -6.89
C PRO A 168 -7.18 10.09 -7.87
N ASP A 169 -7.15 11.37 -7.51
CA ASP A 169 -7.58 12.51 -8.31
C ASP A 169 -6.36 13.22 -8.93
N PRO A 170 -6.15 13.15 -10.27
CA PRO A 170 -4.99 13.75 -10.92
C PRO A 170 -4.92 15.28 -10.83
N GLU A 171 -6.05 15.96 -10.60
CA GLU A 171 -6.09 17.43 -10.55
C GLU A 171 -5.63 17.98 -9.19
N ARG A 172 -5.65 17.15 -8.15
CA ARG A 172 -5.14 17.48 -6.81
C ARG A 172 -3.62 17.31 -6.82
N CYS A 173 -2.92 18.43 -6.93
CA CYS A 173 -1.45 18.46 -7.07
C CYS A 173 -0.76 19.40 -6.07
N ILE A 174 -1.48 19.84 -5.03
CA ILE A 174 -0.94 20.77 -4.04
C ILE A 174 -0.46 19.97 -2.82
N VAL A 175 0.82 20.12 -2.47
CA VAL A 175 1.38 19.65 -1.21
C VAL A 175 1.56 20.84 -0.28
N ASP A 176 1.07 20.68 0.94
CA ASP A 176 1.26 21.66 2.02
C ASP A 176 2.41 21.18 2.90
N LEU A 177 3.36 22.07 3.17
CA LEU A 177 4.54 21.82 4.01
C LEU A 177 4.48 22.73 5.23
N ASP A 178 4.67 22.15 6.41
CA ASP A 178 4.96 22.86 7.65
C ASP A 178 6.41 22.58 8.05
N ILE A 179 7.25 23.61 8.00
CA ILE A 179 8.71 23.51 8.09
C ILE A 179 9.15 24.17 9.39
N TRP A 180 9.95 23.45 10.16
CA TRP A 180 10.48 23.90 11.45
C TRP A 180 12.01 23.89 11.40
N PHE A 181 12.61 25.05 11.58
CA PHE A 181 14.06 25.24 11.64
C PHE A 181 14.51 25.32 13.09
N THR A 182 15.55 24.58 13.44
CA THR A 182 16.28 24.79 14.69
C THR A 182 17.69 25.24 14.35
N TYR A 183 18.07 26.42 14.84
CA TYR A 183 19.37 27.03 14.59
C TYR A 183 20.40 26.64 15.65
N GLN A 184 21.68 26.80 15.31
CA GLN A 184 22.78 26.65 16.26
C GLN A 184 22.73 27.73 17.35
N PRO A 185 23.32 27.51 18.53
CA PRO A 185 23.32 28.51 19.60
C PRO A 185 23.95 29.84 19.14
N GLY A 186 23.22 30.94 19.29
CA GLY A 186 23.68 32.27 18.87
C GLY A 186 23.45 32.60 17.39
N GLU A 187 22.90 31.66 16.63
CA GLU A 187 22.40 31.86 15.26
C GLU A 187 20.87 31.95 15.26
N GLY A 188 20.28 32.36 14.12
CA GLY A 188 18.83 32.38 13.93
C GLY A 188 18.10 33.65 14.38
N ASP A 189 18.80 34.65 14.92
CA ASP A 189 18.18 35.92 15.27
C ASP A 189 17.70 36.65 13.99
N GLY A 190 16.40 36.96 13.94
CA GLY A 190 15.75 37.55 12.77
C GLY A 190 15.32 36.56 11.68
N TRP A 191 15.48 35.25 11.89
CA TRP A 191 15.10 34.20 10.94
C TRP A 191 13.85 33.43 11.37
N PRO A 192 13.06 32.91 10.43
CA PRO A 192 11.84 32.18 10.76
C PRO A 192 12.17 30.83 11.42
N GLU A 193 11.56 30.56 12.58
CA GLU A 193 11.61 29.24 13.24
C GLU A 193 10.60 28.27 12.62
N ASN A 194 9.50 28.80 12.09
CA ASN A 194 8.44 28.04 11.42
C ASN A 194 8.05 28.72 10.10
N MET A 195 7.78 27.92 9.07
CA MET A 195 7.18 28.38 7.83
C MET A 195 6.17 27.38 7.28
N GLN A 196 5.03 27.90 6.80
CA GLN A 196 4.02 27.12 6.09
C GLN A 196 3.96 27.53 4.63
N ILE A 197 4.06 26.56 3.73
CA ILE A 197 3.97 26.79 2.28
C ILE A 197 3.09 25.75 1.60
N SER A 198 2.44 26.15 0.52
CA SER A 198 1.70 25.26 -0.38
C SER A 198 2.34 25.30 -1.75
N THR A 199 2.58 24.14 -2.35
CA THR A 199 3.32 24.06 -3.62
C THR A 199 2.72 23.05 -4.60
N LYS A 200 2.93 23.31 -5.90
CA LYS A 200 2.73 22.36 -7.00
C LYS A 200 4.06 21.94 -7.65
N ALA A 201 5.18 22.40 -7.09
CA ALA A 201 6.50 22.07 -7.60
C ALA A 201 6.80 20.59 -7.38
N LYS A 202 7.69 20.04 -8.21
CA LYS A 202 8.18 18.66 -8.05
C LYS A 202 9.38 18.55 -7.13
N ALA A 203 10.04 19.66 -6.86
CA ALA A 203 11.18 19.75 -5.97
C ALA A 203 11.18 21.10 -5.26
N ILE A 204 11.62 21.10 -4.01
CA ILE A 204 11.81 22.28 -3.18
C ILE A 204 13.15 22.17 -2.48
N ASP A 205 13.88 23.27 -2.43
CA ASP A 205 15.04 23.41 -1.55
C ASP A 205 14.66 24.23 -0.31
N LEU A 206 14.79 23.59 0.85
CA LEU A 206 14.44 24.14 2.15
C LEU A 206 15.34 25.33 2.53
N ALA A 207 16.56 25.40 1.97
CA ALA A 207 17.49 26.50 2.20
C ALA A 207 16.94 27.87 1.75
N ASN A 208 16.00 27.89 0.81
CA ASN A 208 15.35 29.13 0.35
C ASN A 208 14.45 29.77 1.41
N PHE A 209 14.14 29.05 2.49
CA PHE A 209 13.23 29.49 3.55
C PHE A 209 13.94 29.72 4.89
N SER A 210 15.25 29.47 4.96
CA SER A 210 16.07 29.62 6.17
C SER A 210 16.91 30.91 6.15
N GLN A 211 16.46 31.95 5.46
CA GLN A 211 17.19 33.21 5.23
C GLN A 211 16.35 34.45 5.57
#